data_AF-A0A921HV79-F1
#
_entry.id   AF-A0A921HV79-F1
#
_cell.length_a   1.000
_cell.length_b   1.000
_cell.length_c   1.000
_cell.angle_alpha   90.00
_cell.angle_beta   90.00
_cell.angle_gamma   90.00
#
_symmetry.space_group_name_H-M   'P 1'
#
loop_
_entity.id
_entity.type
_entity.pdbx_description
1 polymer ?
#
loop_
_entity_poly.entity_id
_entity_poly.type
_entity_poly.pdbx_seq_one_letter_code
_entity_poly.pdbx_strand_id
1 'polypeptide(L)'
;MSATKEQVLMQAIQTAIQDKEIKKYPDLMEILNKASKQLSSSSDYHQVSATLNKSLQFWGMGHLHGPIALNALYQATIDGTRGRAHQKLPTGFN
;
A
#
# COMPACT_ATOMS: atom_id res chain seq x y z
N MET A 1 1.61 3.00 -23.64
CA MET A 1 2.11 3.66 -22.42
C MET A 1 1.94 2.69 -21.26
N SER A 2 3.02 2.36 -20.55
CA SER A 2 2.93 1.50 -19.36
C SER A 2 2.39 2.32 -18.18
N ALA A 3 1.47 1.75 -17.40
CA ALA A 3 0.95 2.40 -16.20
C ALA A 3 2.09 2.73 -15.23
N THR A 4 2.07 3.92 -14.62
CA THR A 4 3.05 4.28 -13.60
C THR A 4 2.85 3.43 -12.35
N LYS A 5 3.91 3.26 -11.54
CA LYS A 5 3.80 2.49 -10.28
C LYS A 5 2.73 3.05 -9.34
N GLU A 6 2.54 4.37 -9.36
CA GLU A 6 1.47 5.07 -8.65
C GLU A 6 0.08 4.65 -9.13
N GLN A 7 -0.15 4.59 -10.45
CA GLN A 7 -1.41 4.13 -11.04
C GLN A 7 -1.68 2.67 -10.68
N VAL A 8 -0.65 1.82 -10.70
CA VAL A 8 -0.77 0.41 -10.30
C VAL A 8 -1.19 0.30 -8.83
N LEU A 9 -0.59 1.07 -7.92
CA LEU A 9 -0.97 1.06 -6.51
C LEU A 9 -2.38 1.64 -6.30
N MET A 10 -2.72 2.73 -6.96
CA MET A 10 -4.07 3.31 -6.90
C MET A 10 -5.13 2.28 -7.35
N GLN A 11 -4.86 1.56 -8.44
CA GLN A 11 -5.77 0.55 -8.96
C GLN A 11 -5.88 -0.68 -8.05
N ALA A 12 -4.78 -1.08 -7.41
CA ALA A 12 -4.80 -2.12 -6.39
C ALA A 12 -5.65 -1.70 -5.18
N ILE A 13 -5.52 -0.45 -4.72
CA ILE A 13 -6.33 0.11 -3.63
C ILE A 13 -7.81 0.14 -4.02
N GLN A 14 -8.15 0.61 -5.22
CA GLN A 14 -9.54 0.65 -5.69
C GLN A 14 -10.16 -0.74 -5.79
N THR A 15 -9.41 -1.72 -6.32
CA THR A 15 -9.85 -3.13 -6.36
C THR A 15 -10.12 -3.66 -4.95
N ALA A 16 -9.21 -3.38 -4.01
CA ALA A 16 -9.36 -3.79 -2.61
C ALA A 16 -10.59 -3.14 -1.95
N ILE A 17 -10.83 -1.85 -2.16
CA ILE A 17 -12.01 -1.12 -1.63
C ILE A 17 -13.32 -1.70 -2.17
N GLN A 18 -13.33 -2.25 -3.38
CA GLN A 18 -14.53 -2.84 -3.98
C GLN A 18 -14.83 -4.26 -3.48
N ASP A 19 -13.83 -4.95 -2.94
CA ASP A 19 -13.93 -6.32 -2.46
C ASP A 19 -14.92 -6.48 -1.31
N LYS A 20 -15.76 -7.52 -1.39
CA LYS A 20 -16.84 -7.75 -0.42
C LYS A 20 -16.32 -8.15 0.96
N GLU A 21 -15.19 -8.85 1.03
CA GLU A 21 -14.59 -9.25 2.30
C GLU A 21 -13.90 -8.06 2.96
N ILE A 22 -13.21 -7.21 2.19
CA ILE A 22 -12.59 -5.98 2.70
C ILE A 22 -13.63 -5.01 3.24
N LYS A 23 -14.77 -4.86 2.55
CA LYS A 23 -15.88 -3.99 3.02
C LYS A 23 -16.46 -4.38 4.38
N LYS A 24 -16.23 -5.60 4.86
CA LYS A 24 -16.64 -6.02 6.21
C LYS A 24 -15.79 -5.40 7.32
N TYR A 25 -14.64 -4.83 6.98
CA TYR A 25 -13.67 -4.26 7.91
C TYR A 25 -13.60 -2.73 7.72
N PRO A 26 -14.36 -1.96 8.51
CA PRO A 26 -14.44 -0.50 8.35
C PRO A 26 -13.10 0.21 8.63
N ASP A 27 -12.31 -0.31 9.56
CA ASP A 27 -10.95 0.13 9.88
C ASP A 27 -10.00 -0.08 8.69
N LEU A 28 -10.08 -1.24 8.03
CA LEU A 28 -9.33 -1.53 6.81
C LEU A 28 -9.74 -0.58 5.67
N MET A 29 -11.04 -0.35 5.50
CA MET A 29 -11.56 0.60 4.52
C MET A 29 -11.05 2.03 4.77
N GLU A 30 -10.93 2.45 6.03
CA GLU A 30 -10.35 3.75 6.38
C GLU A 30 -8.88 3.85 5.95
N ILE A 31 -8.07 2.82 6.23
CA ILE A 31 -6.66 2.74 5.82
C ILE A 31 -6.55 2.88 4.29
N LEU A 32 -7.37 2.15 3.54
CA LEU A 32 -7.35 2.16 2.07
C LEU A 32 -7.78 3.51 1.50
N ASN A 33 -8.87 4.09 2.02
CA ASN A 33 -9.36 5.39 1.59
C ASN A 33 -8.35 6.51 1.89
N LYS A 34 -7.67 6.45 3.03
CA LYS A 34 -6.61 7.41 3.38
C LYS A 34 -5.44 7.33 2.41
N ALA A 35 -4.97 6.12 2.10
CA ALA A 35 -3.89 5.92 1.14
C ALA A 35 -4.27 6.39 -0.29
N SER A 36 -5.50 6.12 -0.73
CA SER A 36 -6.02 6.62 -2.01
C SER A 36 -6.02 8.15 -2.06
N LYS A 37 -6.53 8.82 -1.02
CA LYS A 37 -6.50 10.28 -0.92
C LYS A 37 -5.08 10.84 -0.96
N GLN A 38 -4.14 10.23 -0.23
CA GLN A 38 -2.74 10.65 -0.21
C GLN A 38 -2.08 10.52 -1.59
N LEU A 39 -2.28 9.41 -2.30
CA LEU A 39 -1.80 9.24 -3.67
C LEU A 39 -2.39 10.30 -4.62
N SER A 40 -3.70 10.56 -4.53
CA SER A 40 -4.36 11.55 -5.39
C SER A 40 -3.92 13.01 -5.13
N SER A 41 -3.34 13.29 -3.95
CA SER A 41 -2.93 14.64 -3.54
C SER A 41 -1.45 14.94 -3.84
N SER A 42 -0.84 14.22 -4.78
CA SER A 42 0.58 14.34 -5.14
C SER A 42 1.57 14.03 -4.00
N SER A 43 1.17 13.21 -3.02
CA SER A 43 2.13 12.72 -2.01
C SER A 43 3.11 11.73 -2.63
N ASP A 44 4.35 11.70 -2.12
CA ASP A 44 5.39 10.77 -2.56
C ASP A 44 4.87 9.32 -2.54
N TYR A 45 4.74 8.72 -3.73
CA TYR A 45 4.35 7.33 -3.95
C TYR A 45 5.05 6.37 -2.99
N HIS A 46 6.34 6.56 -2.76
CA HIS A 46 7.12 5.71 -1.87
C HIS A 46 6.73 5.88 -0.40
N GLN A 47 6.39 7.11 0.01
CA GLN A 47 5.90 7.38 1.36
C GLN A 47 4.54 6.73 1.60
N VAL A 48 3.62 6.88 0.64
CA VAL A 48 2.29 6.30 0.76
C VAL A 48 2.37 4.78 0.75
N SER A 49 3.19 4.20 -0.13
CA SER A 49 3.44 2.75 -0.17
C SER A 49 3.97 2.21 1.17
N ALA A 50 4.95 2.89 1.78
CA ALA A 50 5.52 2.48 3.07
C ALA A 50 4.52 2.61 4.22
N THR A 51 3.77 3.71 4.25
CA THR A 51 2.75 3.97 5.27
C THR A 51 1.61 2.96 5.17
N LEU A 52 1.16 2.67 3.95
CA LEU A 52 0.12 1.69 3.67
C LEU A 52 0.58 0.28 4.06
N ASN A 53 1.78 -0.15 3.66
CA ASN A 53 2.33 -1.46 4.02
C ASN A 53 2.37 -1.66 5.54
N LYS A 54 2.87 -0.66 6.29
CA LYS A 54 2.92 -0.72 7.75
C LYS A 54 1.53 -0.79 8.38
N SER A 55 0.58 -0.01 7.86
CA SER A 55 -0.80 0.00 8.36
C SER A 55 -1.49 -1.34 8.12
N LEU A 56 -1.29 -1.94 6.95
CA LEU A 56 -1.80 -3.26 6.63
C LEU A 56 -1.18 -4.34 7.53
N GLN A 57 0.15 -4.34 7.72
CA GLN A 57 0.81 -5.30 8.61
C GLN A 57 0.28 -5.20 10.04
N PHE A 58 0.09 -3.98 10.54
CA PHE A 58 -0.48 -3.74 11.86
C PHE A 58 -1.91 -4.28 11.97
N TRP A 59 -2.73 -4.00 10.97
CA TRP A 59 -4.09 -4.54 10.89
C TRP A 59 -4.09 -6.08 10.84
N GLY A 60 -3.19 -6.68 10.06
CA GLY A 60 -3.04 -8.13 9.92
C GLY A 60 -2.57 -8.82 11.19
N MET A 61 -1.79 -8.16 12.05
CA MET A 61 -1.44 -8.71 13.37
C MET A 61 -2.66 -8.85 14.31
N GLY A 62 -3.68 -8.00 14.13
CA GLY A 62 -4.92 -8.06 14.90
C GLY A 62 -5.97 -9.04 14.36
N HIS A 63 -5.75 -9.62 13.17
CA HIS A 63 -6.74 -10.43 12.46
C HIS A 63 -6.15 -11.79 12.07
N LEU A 64 -6.65 -12.87 12.69
CA LEU A 64 -6.18 -14.24 12.45
C LEU A 64 -6.41 -14.70 10.98
N HIS A 65 -7.45 -14.18 10.34
CA HIS A 65 -7.80 -14.46 8.94
C HIS A 65 -8.16 -13.16 8.21
N GLY A 66 -7.23 -12.64 7.42
CA GLY A 66 -7.46 -11.47 6.57
C GLY A 66 -8.04 -11.83 5.19
N PRO A 67 -8.71 -10.89 4.49
CA PRO A 67 -9.16 -11.07 3.12
C PRO A 67 -8.00 -11.44 2.18
N ILE A 68 -8.20 -12.46 1.34
CA ILE A 68 -7.21 -12.89 0.32
C ILE A 68 -6.88 -11.73 -0.63
N ALA A 69 -7.84 -10.83 -0.89
CA ALA A 69 -7.66 -9.63 -1.71
C ALA A 69 -6.54 -8.70 -1.20
N LEU A 70 -6.17 -8.76 0.08
CA LEU A 70 -5.05 -8.00 0.62
C LEU A 70 -3.68 -8.49 0.10
N ASN A 71 -3.54 -9.75 -0.33
CA ASN A 71 -2.26 -10.28 -0.80
C ASN A 71 -1.73 -9.50 -2.01
N ALA A 72 -2.61 -9.20 -2.98
CA ALA A 72 -2.25 -8.40 -4.15
C ALA A 72 -1.86 -6.96 -3.76
N LEU A 73 -2.56 -6.39 -2.79
CA LEU A 73 -2.26 -5.05 -2.29
C LEU A 73 -0.93 -5.02 -1.52
N TYR A 74 -0.64 -6.02 -0.69
CA TYR A 74 0.63 -6.16 0.00
C TYR A 74 1.79 -6.19 -0.99
N GLN A 75 1.71 -7.00 -2.04
CA GLN A 75 2.75 -7.06 -3.08
C GLN A 75 2.95 -5.69 -3.76
N ALA A 76 1.87 -5.01 -4.12
CA ALA A 76 1.94 -3.67 -4.72
C ALA A 76 2.64 -2.65 -3.78
N THR A 77 2.37 -2.71 -2.47
CA THR A 77 3.05 -1.84 -1.50
C THR A 77 4.52 -2.20 -1.31
N ILE A 78 4.89 -3.48 -1.36
CA ILE A 78 6.29 -3.93 -1.27
C ILE A 78 7.11 -3.34 -2.41
N ASP A 79 6.60 -3.41 -3.64
CA ASP A 79 7.28 -2.83 -4.81
C ASP A 79 7.42 -1.31 -4.71
N GLY A 80 6.47 -0.64 -4.05
CA GLY A 80 6.58 0.77 -3.70
C GLY A 80 7.61 1.07 -2.61
N THR A 81 7.77 0.19 -1.62
CA THR A 81 8.80 0.35 -0.57
C THR A 81 10.21 0.02 -1.04
N ARG A 82 10.38 -0.92 -1.99
CA ARG A 82 11.69 -1.30 -2.55
C ARG A 82 12.39 -0.14 -3.25
N GLY A 83 11.64 0.82 -3.81
CA GLY A 83 12.22 2.07 -4.33
C GLY A 83 13.00 2.87 -3.28
N ARG A 84 12.63 2.81 -2.00
CA ARG A 84 13.38 3.43 -0.90
C ARG A 84 14.57 2.60 -0.41
N ALA A 85 14.47 1.27 -0.48
CA ALA A 85 15.59 0.39 -0.14
C ALA A 85 16.81 0.62 -1.06
N HIS A 86 16.58 1.02 -2.30
CA HIS A 86 17.64 1.45 -3.23
C HIS A 86 18.00 2.95 -3.13
N GLN A 87 17.23 3.79 -2.44
CA GLN A 87 17.60 5.20 -2.19
C GLN A 87 18.49 5.41 -0.96
N LYS A 88 18.61 4.41 -0.07
CA LYS A 88 19.69 4.39 0.92
C LYS A 88 20.90 3.68 0.32
N LEU A 89 21.60 4.36 -0.59
CA LEU A 89 23.04 4.12 -0.68
C LEU A 89 23.60 4.48 0.70
N PRO A 90 24.32 3.57 1.40
CA PRO A 90 25.11 3.99 2.54
C PRO A 90 26.14 5.01 2.04
N THR A 91 25.95 6.29 2.35
CA THR A 91 27.03 7.28 2.32
C THR A 91 27.97 6.94 3.47
N GLY A 92 28.94 6.09 3.16
CA GLY A 92 29.96 5.65 4.09
C GLY A 92 30.53 4.34 3.61
N PHE A 93 31.50 4.41 2.71
CA PHE A 93 32.90 4.05 2.99
C PHE A 93 33.76 4.72 1.90
N ASN A 94 34.70 5.55 2.35
CA ASN A 94 35.87 5.97 1.58
C ASN A 94 36.79 4.77 1.36
#